data_AF-A0A4Y2RDF2-F1
#
_entry.id   AF-A0A4Y2RDF2-F1
#
_cell.length_a   1.000
_cell.length_b   1.000
_cell.length_c   1.000
_cell.angle_alpha   90.00
_cell.angle_beta   90.00
_cell.angle_gamma   90.00
#
_symmetry.space_group_name_H-M   'P 1'
#
loop_
_entity.id
_entity.type
_entity.pdbx_description
1 polymer ?
#
loop_
_entity_poly.entity_id
_entity_poly.type
_entity_poly.pdbx_seq_one_letter_code
_entity_poly.pdbx_strand_id
1 'polypeptide(L)'
;CARGRPAKDKYCIAGCPRKETLNHISQACPRTHGKRISRHNAVANYIKRALENRGHEVYLVPLYNTSLGYRKPDLVAKKNSKILVIDTQIVGESVDLKRANDRKISYYRDNHELDRAIEIQHQAVEINYIGATLNLRGVWSEKSATDLVEK
;
A
#
# COMPACT_ATOMS: atom_id res chain seq x y z
N CYS A 1 13.44 20.92 -14.71
CA CYS A 1 13.97 21.33 -13.40
C CYS A 1 14.30 22.83 -13.36
N ALA A 2 13.51 23.59 -12.59
CA ALA A 2 13.75 25.00 -12.27
C ALA A 2 14.51 25.20 -10.94
N ARG A 3 15.01 24.11 -10.31
CA ARG A 3 15.85 24.20 -9.11
C ARG A 3 17.06 25.09 -9.39
N GLY A 4 17.28 26.08 -8.53
CA GLY A 4 18.37 27.05 -8.68
C GLY A 4 18.20 28.04 -9.84
N ARG A 5 17.04 28.10 -10.51
CA ARG A 5 16.78 29.01 -11.65
C ARG A 5 15.52 29.84 -11.38
N PRO A 6 15.64 31.03 -10.77
CA PRO A 6 14.50 31.84 -10.34
C PRO A 6 13.56 32.24 -11.49
N ALA A 7 14.13 32.55 -12.66
CA ALA A 7 13.40 33.00 -13.84
C ALA A 7 12.77 31.86 -14.67
N LYS A 8 13.06 30.59 -14.34
CA LYS A 8 12.51 29.46 -15.08
C LYS A 8 11.15 29.09 -14.54
N ASP A 9 10.22 28.84 -15.46
CA ASP A 9 8.90 28.35 -15.13
C ASP A 9 8.99 27.07 -14.27
N LYS A 10 8.20 27.05 -13.21
CA LYS A 10 8.17 26.00 -12.20
C LYS A 10 7.15 24.92 -12.52
N TYR A 11 6.45 24.93 -13.65
CA TYR A 11 5.56 23.84 -14.05
C TYR A 11 6.32 22.55 -14.41
N CYS A 12 5.61 21.43 -14.33
CA CYS A 12 6.11 20.12 -14.70
C CYS A 12 6.57 20.10 -16.16
N ILE A 13 7.82 19.69 -16.40
CA ILE A 13 8.37 19.56 -17.76
C ILE A 13 7.62 18.54 -18.62
N ALA A 14 6.82 17.67 -17.99
CA ALA A 14 5.98 16.69 -18.68
C ALA A 14 4.63 17.28 -19.14
N GLY A 15 4.43 18.60 -19.05
CA GLY A 15 3.19 19.27 -19.47
C GLY A 15 2.04 19.17 -18.46
N CYS A 16 2.30 18.77 -17.21
CA CYS A 16 1.23 18.75 -16.20
C CYS A 16 0.91 20.18 -15.73
N PRO A 17 -0.37 20.52 -15.47
CA PRO A 17 -0.79 21.82 -14.94
C PRO A 17 -0.50 21.93 -13.43
N ARG A 18 0.68 21.50 -12.98
CA ARG A 18 1.12 21.52 -11.59
C ARG A 18 2.60 21.92 -11.53
N LYS A 19 2.98 22.56 -10.42
CA LYS A 19 4.38 22.87 -10.13
C LYS A 19 5.21 21.58 -10.06
N GLU A 20 6.36 21.60 -10.72
CA GLU A 20 7.37 20.55 -10.68
C GLU A 20 8.00 20.49 -9.28
N THR A 21 7.47 19.60 -8.45
CA THR A 21 8.06 19.24 -7.16
C THR A 21 8.47 17.78 -7.18
N LEU A 22 9.38 17.39 -6.28
CA LEU A 22 9.71 15.98 -6.10
C LEU A 22 8.47 15.16 -5.75
N ASN A 23 7.59 15.70 -4.89
CA ASN A 23 6.33 15.05 -4.54
C ASN A 23 5.43 14.87 -5.78
N HIS A 24 5.29 15.89 -6.63
CA HIS A 24 4.53 15.77 -7.88
C HIS A 24 5.13 14.69 -8.79
N ILE A 25 6.43 14.75 -9.07
CA ILE A 25 7.12 13.80 -9.95
C ILE A 25 6.98 12.37 -9.39
N SER A 26 7.20 12.17 -8.09
CA SER A 26 7.27 10.84 -7.49
C SER A 26 5.93 10.27 -7.07
N GLN A 27 4.87 11.06 -6.94
CA GLN A 27 3.55 10.61 -6.44
C GLN A 27 2.38 10.83 -7.40
N ALA A 28 2.43 11.81 -8.30
CA ALA A 28 1.25 12.19 -9.10
C ALA A 28 1.46 12.27 -10.61
N CYS A 29 2.65 12.64 -11.09
CA CYS A 29 2.93 12.91 -12.50
C CYS A 29 2.61 11.70 -13.41
N PRO A 30 1.79 11.82 -14.47
CA PRO A 30 1.49 10.73 -15.38
C PRO A 30 2.74 10.10 -16.02
N ARG A 31 3.76 10.93 -16.33
CA ARG A 31 5.05 10.48 -16.89
C ARG A 31 5.77 9.43 -16.04
N THR A 32 5.56 9.42 -14.72
CA THR A 32 6.20 8.47 -13.80
C THR A 32 5.25 7.39 -13.27
N HIS A 33 4.03 7.31 -13.80
CA HIS A 33 3.00 6.39 -13.31
C HIS A 33 3.49 4.93 -13.25
N GLY A 34 4.09 4.42 -14.33
CA GLY A 34 4.63 3.07 -14.36
C GLY A 34 5.74 2.82 -13.33
N LYS A 35 6.59 3.81 -13.05
CA LYS A 35 7.62 3.72 -11.99
C LYS A 35 7.00 3.74 -10.59
N ARG A 36 5.88 4.44 -10.39
CA ARG A 36 5.14 4.38 -9.11
C ARG A 36 4.55 3.00 -8.87
N ILE A 37 3.94 2.41 -9.89
CA ILE A 37 3.42 1.02 -9.84
C ILE A 37 4.58 0.06 -9.55
N SER A 38 5.69 0.19 -10.27
CA SER A 38 6.88 -0.66 -10.06
C SER A 38 7.43 -0.56 -8.63
N ARG A 39 7.50 0.64 -8.04
CA ARG A 39 7.90 0.83 -6.64
C ARG A 39 6.94 0.17 -5.67
N HIS A 40 5.64 0.36 -5.87
CA HIS A 40 4.60 -0.28 -5.08
C HIS A 40 4.71 -1.81 -5.13
N ASN A 41 4.79 -2.37 -6.34
CA ASN A 41 4.93 -3.81 -6.52
C ASN A 41 6.23 -4.35 -5.94
N ALA A 42 7.32 -3.58 -5.96
CA ALA A 42 8.58 -4.00 -5.33
C ALA A 42 8.43 -4.16 -3.81
N VAL A 43 7.71 -3.25 -3.15
CA VAL A 43 7.41 -3.36 -1.71
C VAL A 43 6.50 -4.55 -1.43
N ALA A 44 5.41 -4.70 -2.17
CA ALA A 44 4.51 -5.84 -2.01
C ALA A 44 5.24 -7.19 -2.21
N ASN A 45 6.08 -7.29 -3.24
CA ASN A 45 6.89 -8.48 -3.49
C ASN A 45 7.95 -8.74 -2.41
N TYR A 46 8.51 -7.68 -1.82
CA TYR A 46 9.44 -7.82 -0.69
C TYR A 46 8.73 -8.42 0.53
N ILE A 47 7.56 -7.90 0.89
CA ILE A 47 6.74 -8.42 1.99
C ILE A 47 6.30 -9.85 1.72
N LYS A 48 5.84 -10.14 0.48
CA LYS A 48 5.49 -11.51 0.05
C LYS A 48 6.62 -12.49 0.34
N ARG A 49 7.83 -12.21 -0.16
CA ARG A 49 9.00 -13.09 0.04
C ARG A 49 9.30 -13.30 1.52
N ALA A 50 9.22 -12.24 2.32
CA ALA A 50 9.44 -12.34 3.76
C ALA A 50 8.40 -13.25 4.45
N LEU A 51 7.13 -13.15 4.06
CA LEU A 51 6.05 -13.98 4.60
C LEU A 51 6.15 -15.44 4.15
N GLU A 52 6.48 -15.68 2.88
CA GLU A 52 6.74 -17.02 2.33
C GLU A 52 7.91 -17.69 3.07
N ASN A 53 9.00 -16.96 3.32
CA ASN A 53 10.12 -17.47 4.11
C ASN A 53 9.74 -17.80 5.56
N ARG A 54 8.69 -17.15 6.10
CA ARG A 54 8.11 -17.46 7.42
C ARG A 54 7.08 -18.59 7.36
N GLY A 55 6.88 -19.23 6.21
CA GLY A 55 5.96 -20.34 6.01
C GLY A 55 4.50 -19.93 5.82
N HIS A 56 4.24 -18.71 5.35
CA HIS A 56 2.89 -18.31 4.94
C HIS A 56 2.65 -18.71 3.47
N GLU A 57 1.43 -19.15 3.17
CA GLU A 57 0.91 -19.20 1.82
C GLU A 57 0.41 -17.79 1.43
N VAL A 58 0.93 -17.20 0.35
CA VAL A 58 0.64 -15.80 0.02
C VAL A 58 -0.03 -15.67 -1.34
N TYR A 59 -1.20 -15.03 -1.35
CA TYR A 59 -1.99 -14.70 -2.53
C TYR A 59 -1.76 -13.23 -2.91
N LEU A 60 -1.37 -13.00 -4.17
CA LEU A 60 -1.16 -11.66 -4.72
C LEU A 60 -2.44 -11.10 -5.33
N VAL A 61 -2.77 -9.88 -4.94
CA VAL A 61 -3.84 -9.06 -5.50
C VAL A 61 -5.21 -9.79 -5.58
N PRO A 62 -5.64 -10.51 -4.52
CA PRO A 62 -6.91 -11.24 -4.53
C PRO A 62 -8.09 -10.29 -4.67
N LEU A 63 -9.18 -10.79 -5.23
CA LEU A 63 -10.39 -10.02 -5.50
C LEU A 63 -11.56 -10.58 -4.70
N TYR A 64 -12.15 -9.73 -3.85
CA TYR A 64 -13.33 -10.06 -3.06
C TYR A 64 -14.50 -9.22 -3.51
N ASN A 65 -15.66 -9.86 -3.69
CA ASN A 65 -16.88 -9.17 -4.04
C ASN A 65 -17.64 -8.77 -2.77
N THR A 66 -18.01 -7.50 -2.65
CA THR A 66 -18.83 -6.98 -1.55
C THR A 66 -19.91 -6.06 -2.13
N SER A 67 -20.99 -5.83 -1.39
CA SER A 67 -22.07 -4.91 -1.73
C SER A 67 -21.59 -3.48 -1.93
N LEU A 68 -20.48 -3.11 -1.29
CA LEU A 68 -19.78 -1.83 -1.46
C LEU A 68 -18.82 -1.80 -2.67
N GLY A 69 -18.82 -2.87 -3.48
CA GLY A 69 -17.95 -3.05 -4.64
C GLY A 69 -16.78 -4.00 -4.39
N TYR A 70 -15.89 -4.11 -5.38
CA TYR A 70 -14.74 -4.99 -5.31
C TYR A 70 -13.70 -4.50 -4.29
N ARG A 71 -13.25 -5.41 -3.42
CA ARG A 71 -12.10 -5.19 -2.53
C ARG A 71 -10.91 -5.97 -3.05
N LYS A 72 -9.80 -5.26 -3.25
CA LYS A 72 -8.60 -5.80 -3.89
C LYS A 72 -7.35 -5.41 -3.09
N PRO A 73 -7.09 -6.05 -1.94
CA PRO A 73 -5.84 -5.84 -1.21
C PRO A 73 -4.65 -6.33 -2.04
N ASP A 74 -3.44 -5.86 -1.74
CA ASP A 74 -2.26 -6.27 -2.49
C ASP A 74 -1.83 -7.70 -2.19
N LEU A 75 -2.04 -8.13 -0.94
CA LEU A 75 -1.58 -9.42 -0.44
C LEU A 75 -2.60 -9.96 0.56
N VAL A 76 -2.82 -11.27 0.50
CA VAL A 76 -3.43 -12.03 1.59
C VAL A 76 -2.49 -13.17 1.92
N ALA A 77 -2.02 -13.24 3.16
CA ALA A 77 -1.12 -14.27 3.64
C ALA A 77 -1.83 -15.15 4.65
N LYS A 78 -1.76 -16.47 4.44
CA LYS A 78 -2.35 -17.49 5.29
C LYS A 78 -1.27 -18.29 5.99
N LYS A 79 -1.43 -18.50 7.29
CA LYS A 79 -0.65 -19.46 8.06
C LYS A 79 -1.54 -20.10 9.11
N ASN A 80 -1.72 -21.41 9.01
CA ASN A 80 -2.73 -22.14 9.78
C ASN A 80 -4.12 -21.52 9.53
N SER A 81 -4.86 -21.20 10.59
CA SER A 81 -6.17 -20.52 10.53
C SER A 81 -6.07 -19.00 10.67
N LYS A 82 -4.88 -18.41 10.57
CA LYS A 82 -4.65 -16.96 10.66
C LYS A 82 -4.43 -16.38 9.27
N ILE A 83 -5.12 -15.27 9.01
CA ILE A 83 -5.00 -14.50 7.77
C ILE A 83 -4.47 -13.10 8.07
N LEU A 84 -3.49 -12.69 7.28
CA LEU A 84 -3.01 -11.31 7.21
C LEU A 84 -3.47 -10.71 5.88
N VAL A 85 -4.32 -9.69 5.93
CA VAL A 85 -4.69 -8.87 4.78
C VAL A 85 -3.77 -7.66 4.77
N ILE A 86 -2.94 -7.55 3.74
CA ILE A 86 -1.89 -6.52 3.66
C ILE A 86 -2.08 -5.68 2.42
N ASP A 87 -2.06 -4.36 2.60
CA ASP A 87 -2.15 -3.41 1.52
C ASP A 87 -1.02 -2.37 1.63
N THR A 88 -0.26 -2.23 0.54
CA THR A 88 0.95 -1.41 0.49
C THR A 88 0.65 -0.01 -0.01
N GLN A 89 1.31 0.98 0.60
CA GLN A 89 1.15 2.35 0.16
C GLN A 89 2.44 3.13 0.32
N ILE A 90 2.81 3.89 -0.72
CA ILE A 90 3.89 4.86 -0.67
C ILE A 90 3.31 6.27 -0.71
N VAL A 91 3.48 7.04 0.36
CA VAL A 91 2.94 8.40 0.48
C VAL A 91 3.98 9.48 0.22
N GLY A 92 3.49 10.69 -0.03
CA GLY A 92 4.31 11.90 -0.11
C GLY A 92 4.96 12.24 1.23
N GLU A 93 5.98 13.10 1.20
CA GLU A 93 6.74 13.49 2.40
C GLU A 93 5.92 14.28 3.42
N SER A 94 4.97 15.10 2.96
CA SER A 94 4.11 15.91 3.81
C SER A 94 2.87 15.18 4.34
N VAL A 95 2.80 13.85 4.16
CA VAL A 95 1.64 13.04 4.56
C VAL A 95 1.92 12.44 5.94
N ASP A 96 0.98 12.59 6.85
CA ASP A 96 0.97 11.89 8.13
C ASP A 96 0.87 10.37 7.90
N LEU A 97 1.95 9.65 8.25
CA LEU A 97 2.07 8.22 8.04
C LEU A 97 1.07 7.43 8.87
N LYS A 98 0.84 7.82 10.13
CA LYS A 98 -0.09 7.14 11.02
C LYS A 98 -1.51 7.24 10.46
N ARG A 99 -1.95 8.45 10.12
CA ARG A 99 -3.27 8.69 9.55
C ARG A 99 -3.47 7.99 8.21
N ALA A 100 -2.45 7.99 7.35
CA ALA A 100 -2.52 7.29 6.07
C ALA A 100 -2.65 5.77 6.25
N ASN A 101 -1.89 5.21 7.20
CA ASN A 101 -1.93 3.79 7.55
C ASN A 101 -3.28 3.38 8.13
N ASP A 102 -3.77 4.13 9.12
CA ASP A 102 -5.05 3.86 9.80
C ASP A 102 -6.21 3.85 8.80
N ARG A 103 -6.20 4.78 7.83
CA ARG A 103 -7.20 4.80 6.74
C ARG A 103 -7.18 3.54 5.88
N LYS A 104 -6.00 3.03 5.53
CA LYS A 104 -5.87 1.79 4.76
C LYS A 104 -6.37 0.58 5.55
N ILE A 105 -6.08 0.53 6.85
CA ILE A 105 -6.58 -0.53 7.73
C ILE A 105 -8.11 -0.49 7.83
N SER A 106 -8.69 0.67 8.17
CA SER A 106 -10.15 0.84 8.29
C SER A 106 -10.90 0.54 6.99
N TYR A 107 -10.32 0.88 5.84
CA TYR A 107 -10.93 0.60 4.54
C TYR A 107 -11.28 -0.88 4.30
N TYR A 108 -10.50 -1.79 4.89
CA TYR A 108 -10.76 -3.23 4.81
C TYR A 108 -11.42 -3.78 6.08
N ARG A 109 -10.97 -3.37 7.25
CA ARG A 109 -11.45 -3.88 8.54
C ARG A 109 -12.95 -3.64 8.76
N ASP A 110 -13.45 -2.48 8.35
CA ASP A 110 -14.82 -2.07 8.67
C ASP A 110 -15.84 -2.66 7.68
N ASN A 111 -15.54 -3.83 7.09
CA ASN A 111 -16.35 -4.49 6.07
C ASN A 111 -16.59 -5.98 6.41
N HIS A 112 -17.71 -6.26 7.07
CA HIS A 112 -18.08 -7.62 7.49
C HIS A 112 -18.30 -8.61 6.32
N GLU A 113 -18.66 -8.13 5.13
CA GLU A 113 -18.78 -9.02 3.97
C GLU A 113 -17.41 -9.47 3.47
N LEU A 114 -16.40 -8.59 3.58
CA LEU A 114 -15.03 -8.95 3.28
C LEU A 114 -14.52 -10.01 4.27
N ASP A 115 -14.78 -9.84 5.57
CA ASP A 115 -14.42 -10.82 6.59
C ASP A 115 -15.01 -12.20 6.23
N ARG A 116 -16.31 -12.27 5.97
CA ARG A 116 -16.99 -13.52 5.58
C ARG A 116 -16.42 -14.13 4.31
N ALA A 117 -16.13 -13.31 3.29
CA ALA A 117 -15.55 -13.80 2.04
C ALA A 117 -14.17 -14.40 2.27
N ILE A 118 -13.34 -13.78 3.12
CA ILE A 118 -12.02 -14.29 3.50
C ILE A 118 -12.15 -15.58 4.32
N GLU A 119 -13.05 -15.61 5.31
CA GLU A 119 -13.32 -16.78 6.14
C GLU A 119 -13.73 -17.99 5.30
N ILE A 120 -14.67 -17.82 4.36
CA ILE A 120 -15.14 -18.89 3.49
C ILE A 120 -14.02 -19.34 2.53
N GLN A 121 -13.36 -18.39 1.87
CA GLN A 121 -12.35 -18.71 0.86
C GLN A 121 -11.09 -19.35 1.46
N HIS A 122 -10.69 -18.92 2.65
CA HIS A 122 -9.40 -19.29 3.25
C HIS A 122 -9.53 -20.14 4.52
N GLN A 123 -10.74 -20.45 4.99
CA GLN A 123 -11.00 -21.15 6.25
C GLN A 123 -10.35 -20.44 7.45
N ALA A 124 -10.50 -19.11 7.47
CA ALA A 124 -9.90 -18.24 8.47
C ALA A 124 -10.67 -18.31 9.80
N VAL A 125 -9.94 -18.27 10.92
CA VAL A 125 -10.50 -18.07 12.27
C VAL A 125 -10.12 -16.69 12.81
N GLU A 126 -9.00 -16.15 12.36
CA GLU A 126 -8.51 -14.84 12.77
C GLU A 126 -8.05 -14.05 11.54
N ILE A 127 -8.59 -12.84 11.36
CA ILE A 127 -8.22 -11.93 10.27
C ILE A 127 -7.56 -10.68 10.86
N ASN A 128 -6.34 -10.40 10.41
CA ASN A 128 -5.58 -9.22 10.77
C ASN A 128 -5.36 -8.32 9.55
N TYR A 129 -5.72 -7.05 9.69
CA TYR A 129 -5.54 -6.03 8.66
C TYR A 129 -4.28 -5.21 8.94
N ILE A 130 -3.36 -5.19 7.97
CA ILE A 130 -2.08 -4.49 8.07
C ILE A 130 -1.96 -3.50 6.91
N GLY A 131 -1.81 -2.21 7.23
CA GLY A 131 -1.32 -1.24 6.27
C GLY A 131 0.20 -1.31 6.22
N ALA A 132 0.77 -1.46 5.02
CA ALA A 132 2.20 -1.41 4.78
C ALA A 132 2.56 -0.04 4.21
N THR A 133 2.58 0.97 5.08
CA THR A 133 2.69 2.37 4.69
C THR A 133 4.11 2.89 4.87
N LEU A 134 4.69 3.44 3.81
CA LEU A 134 5.98 4.12 3.82
C LEU A 134 5.93 5.48 3.12
N ASN A 135 6.80 6.41 3.50
CA ASN A 135 6.96 7.66 2.76
C ASN A 135 7.93 7.49 1.57
N LEU A 136 8.04 8.52 0.74
CA LEU A 136 8.94 8.54 -0.42
C LEU A 136 10.44 8.39 -0.08
N ARG A 137 10.83 8.59 1.18
CA ARG A 137 12.19 8.43 1.68
C ARG A 137 12.46 7.04 2.26
N GLY A 138 11.45 6.16 2.30
CA GLY A 138 11.58 4.80 2.83
C GLY A 138 11.33 4.66 4.33
N VAL A 139 10.79 5.69 5.00
CA VAL A 139 10.40 5.60 6.41
C VAL A 139 9.03 4.97 6.52
N TRP A 140 8.93 3.91 7.31
CA TRP A 140 7.69 3.20 7.61
C TRP A 140 6.85 3.94 8.65
N SER A 141 5.53 3.80 8.58
CA SER A 141 4.68 4.06 9.73
C SER A 141 5.08 3.11 10.86
N GLU A 142 5.17 3.63 12.09
CA GLU A 142 5.50 2.84 13.30
C GLU A 142 4.64 1.58 13.39
N LYS A 143 3.32 1.75 13.27
CA LYS A 143 2.36 0.65 13.30
C LYS A 143 2.59 -0.39 12.19
N SER A 144 2.95 0.05 10.97
CA SER A 144 3.27 -0.87 9.88
C SER A 144 4.50 -1.71 10.21
N ALA A 145 5.55 -1.08 10.74
CA ALA A 145 6.78 -1.79 11.09
C ALA A 145 6.54 -2.81 12.21
N THR A 146 5.82 -2.42 13.26
CA THR A 146 5.43 -3.32 14.36
C THR A 146 4.58 -4.49 13.86
N ASP A 147 3.47 -4.21 13.18
CA ASP A 147 2.53 -5.25 12.73
C ASP A 147 3.19 -6.25 11.76
N LEU A 148 4.11 -5.80 10.88
CA LEU A 148 4.81 -6.69 9.92
C LEU A 148 5.90 -7.57 10.56
N VAL A 149 6.38 -7.21 11.76
CA VAL A 149 7.39 -7.98 12.49
C VAL A 149 6.73 -8.96 13.45
N GLU A 150 5.69 -8.51 14.16
CA GLU A 150 5.08 -9.25 15.26
C GLU A 150 3.98 -10.22 14.84
N LYS A 151 3.36 -10.01 13.68
CA LYS A 151 2.29 -10.88 13.15
C LYS A 151 2.81 -11.82 12.07
#